data_AF-A2U2S0-F1
#
_entry.id   AF-A2U2S0-F1
#
_cell.length_a   1.000
_cell.length_b   1.000
_cell.length_c   1.000
_cell.angle_alpha   90.00
_cell.angle_beta   90.00
_cell.angle_gamma   90.00
#
_symmetry.space_group_name_H-M   'P 1'
#
loop_
_entity.id
_entity.type
_entity.pdbx_description
1 polymer ?
#
loop_
_entity_poly.entity_id
_entity_poly.type
_entity_poly.pdbx_seq_one_letter_code
_entity_poly.pdbx_strand_id
1 'polypeptide(L)'
;MKNHFSTEQIEDLNKITEFFKSQICTNASTDFQTCFDNLPNLVENGYSPILERLDFNSQNELYKSISKKTFNEIWVFCQTKNYQTKSEYKSLCAAGYGKKYANYLTEIGTKNKSVAEYADRLIKSGDFEFTLYFPQQIYKNKKDFDLKDSNIQVLLAIHFLSINDQESRNMAEFNKE
;
A
#
# COMPACT_ATOMS: atom_id res chain seq x y z
N MET A 1 -7.39 13.33 -5.02
CA MET A 1 -5.95 13.60 -5.27
C MET A 1 -5.60 15.07 -5.51
N LYS A 2 -6.21 15.77 -6.49
CA LYS A 2 -5.79 17.12 -6.95
C LYS A 2 -5.74 18.22 -5.87
N ASN A 3 -6.50 18.09 -4.80
CA ASN A 3 -6.53 19.06 -3.70
C ASN A 3 -5.38 18.88 -2.69
N HIS A 4 -4.67 17.73 -2.73
CA HIS A 4 -3.63 17.38 -1.75
C HIS A 4 -2.23 17.37 -2.35
N PHE A 5 -2.13 16.94 -3.60
CA PHE A 5 -0.86 16.66 -4.27
C PHE A 5 -0.61 17.62 -5.42
N SER A 6 0.66 17.99 -5.65
CA SER A 6 1.04 18.72 -6.87
C SER A 6 0.92 17.81 -8.09
N THR A 7 0.95 18.39 -9.29
CA THR A 7 0.93 17.61 -10.55
C THR A 7 2.00 16.52 -10.59
N GLU A 8 3.24 16.85 -10.24
CA GLU A 8 4.36 15.89 -10.12
C GLU A 8 4.04 14.75 -9.13
N GLN A 9 3.47 15.07 -7.97
CA GLN A 9 3.11 14.05 -6.98
C GLN A 9 1.97 13.16 -7.46
N ILE A 10 1.04 13.70 -8.26
CA ILE A 10 -0.04 12.92 -8.87
C ILE A 10 0.52 11.99 -9.94
N GLU A 11 1.48 12.44 -10.74
CA GLU A 11 2.18 11.60 -11.71
C GLU A 11 2.92 10.45 -11.02
N ASP A 12 3.61 10.73 -9.91
CA ASP A 12 4.25 9.70 -9.09
C ASP A 12 3.24 8.70 -8.50
N LEU A 13 2.08 9.17 -7.99
CA LEU A 13 1.01 8.31 -7.48
C LEU A 13 0.39 7.41 -8.57
N ASN A 14 0.23 7.95 -9.78
CA ASN A 14 -0.21 7.16 -10.93
C ASN A 14 0.84 6.10 -11.28
N LYS A 15 2.13 6.46 -11.25
CA LYS A 15 3.23 5.51 -11.49
C LYS A 15 3.27 4.38 -10.46
N ILE A 16 3.05 4.70 -9.18
CA ILE A 16 2.91 3.69 -8.10
C ILE A 16 1.75 2.74 -8.40
N THR A 17 0.61 3.27 -8.82
CA THR A 17 -0.60 2.49 -9.10
C THR A 17 -0.44 1.60 -10.32
N GLU A 18 0.12 2.13 -11.41
CA GLU A 18 0.40 1.36 -12.63
C GLU A 18 1.49 0.31 -12.39
N PHE A 19 2.52 0.61 -11.59
CA PHE A 19 3.49 -0.39 -11.18
C PHE A 19 2.80 -1.55 -10.45
N PHE A 20 2.04 -1.25 -9.39
CA PHE A 20 1.35 -2.28 -8.62
C PHE A 20 0.48 -3.16 -9.51
N LYS A 21 -0.35 -2.53 -10.35
CA LYS A 21 -1.17 -3.22 -11.35
C LYS A 21 -0.31 -4.11 -12.26
N SER A 22 0.79 -3.60 -12.82
CA SER A 22 1.64 -4.38 -13.72
C SER A 22 2.28 -5.61 -13.08
N GLN A 23 2.46 -5.61 -11.75
CA GLN A 23 2.94 -6.77 -11.01
C GLN A 23 1.83 -7.81 -10.78
N ILE A 24 0.64 -7.36 -10.36
CA ILE A 24 -0.43 -8.29 -9.98
C ILE A 24 -1.22 -8.83 -11.18
N CYS A 25 -1.21 -8.13 -12.32
CA CYS A 25 -1.94 -8.52 -13.51
C CYS A 25 -1.09 -9.40 -14.43
N THR A 26 -1.63 -10.55 -14.84
CA THR A 26 -0.99 -11.42 -15.84
C THR A 26 -1.02 -10.82 -17.26
N ASN A 27 -1.90 -9.86 -17.51
CA ASN A 27 -2.01 -9.15 -18.78
C ASN A 27 -2.05 -7.64 -18.55
N ALA A 28 -1.08 -6.93 -19.11
CA ALA A 28 -0.92 -5.47 -18.97
C ALA A 28 -2.11 -4.67 -19.52
N SER A 29 -2.85 -5.23 -20.47
CA SER A 29 -4.02 -4.59 -21.09
C SER A 29 -5.30 -4.71 -20.26
N THR A 30 -5.31 -5.55 -19.21
CA THR A 30 -6.47 -5.70 -18.33
C THR A 30 -6.63 -4.46 -17.45
N ASP A 31 -7.85 -3.99 -17.27
CA ASP A 31 -8.14 -2.90 -16.34
C ASP A 31 -7.93 -3.34 -14.88
N PHE A 32 -7.76 -2.36 -13.98
CA PHE A 32 -7.44 -2.64 -12.58
C PHE A 32 -8.50 -3.51 -11.90
N GLN A 33 -9.78 -3.21 -12.11
CA GLN A 33 -10.87 -3.95 -11.48
C GLN A 33 -10.86 -5.40 -11.93
N THR A 34 -10.91 -5.64 -13.25
CA THR A 34 -10.94 -7.01 -13.78
C THR A 34 -9.71 -7.80 -13.34
N CYS A 35 -8.55 -7.16 -13.29
CA CYS A 35 -7.33 -7.79 -12.80
C CYS A 35 -7.43 -8.18 -11.33
N PHE A 36 -7.86 -7.25 -10.47
CA PHE A 36 -7.95 -7.46 -9.03
C PHE A 36 -9.05 -8.47 -8.66
N ASP A 37 -10.21 -8.41 -9.31
CA ASP A 37 -11.33 -9.34 -9.10
C ASP A 37 -10.96 -10.79 -9.50
N ASN A 38 -10.00 -10.98 -10.40
CA ASN A 38 -9.48 -12.29 -10.81
C ASN A 38 -8.38 -12.85 -9.89
N LEU A 39 -7.96 -12.11 -8.86
CA LEU A 39 -7.05 -12.64 -7.86
C LEU A 39 -7.74 -13.71 -7.00
N PRO A 40 -7.02 -14.74 -6.54
CA PRO A 40 -7.50 -15.61 -5.48
C PRO A 40 -8.00 -14.80 -4.28
N ASN A 41 -9.06 -15.30 -3.64
CA ASN A 41 -9.75 -14.59 -2.57
C ASN A 41 -8.81 -14.29 -1.39
N LEU A 42 -8.60 -13.00 -1.06
CA LEU A 42 -7.67 -12.60 0.01
C LEU A 42 -8.19 -12.89 1.43
N VAL A 43 -9.50 -13.15 1.60
CA VAL A 43 -10.04 -13.60 2.90
C VAL A 43 -9.59 -15.02 3.21
N GLU A 44 -9.53 -15.88 2.19
CA GLU A 44 -9.14 -17.29 2.32
C GLU A 44 -7.62 -17.47 2.27
N ASN A 45 -6.95 -16.69 1.43
CA ASN A 45 -5.52 -16.85 1.12
C ASN A 45 -4.63 -15.78 1.78
N GLY A 46 -5.22 -14.85 2.52
CA GLY A 46 -4.51 -13.68 3.05
C GLY A 46 -3.88 -12.83 1.95
N TYR A 47 -2.69 -12.31 2.22
CA TYR A 47 -1.96 -11.42 1.31
C TYR A 47 -1.17 -12.17 0.22
N SER A 48 -0.95 -13.49 0.37
CA SER A 48 -0.09 -14.30 -0.51
C SER A 48 -0.39 -14.12 -2.01
N PRO A 49 -1.65 -14.13 -2.49
CA PRO A 49 -1.95 -14.00 -3.92
C PRO A 49 -1.44 -12.71 -4.56
N ILE A 50 -1.22 -11.67 -3.74
CA ILE A 50 -0.64 -10.39 -4.16
C ILE A 50 0.87 -10.41 -3.93
N LEU A 51 1.32 -10.72 -2.71
CA LEU A 51 2.74 -10.60 -2.34
C LEU A 51 3.65 -11.50 -3.16
N GLU A 52 3.20 -12.72 -3.51
CA GLU A 52 3.97 -13.64 -4.36
C GLU A 52 4.22 -13.11 -5.78
N ARG A 53 3.45 -12.10 -6.22
CA ARG A 53 3.62 -11.45 -7.53
C ARG A 53 4.44 -10.18 -7.47
N LEU A 54 4.64 -9.59 -6.29
CA LEU A 54 5.34 -8.32 -6.11
C LEU A 54 6.84 -8.56 -5.97
N ASP A 55 7.60 -8.30 -7.04
CA ASP A 55 9.05 -8.38 -6.98
C ASP A 55 9.64 -7.19 -6.17
N PHE A 56 10.30 -7.52 -5.06
CA PHE A 56 10.86 -6.50 -4.16
C PHE A 56 11.97 -5.67 -4.81
N ASN A 57 12.76 -6.24 -5.72
CA ASN A 57 13.81 -5.49 -6.42
C ASN A 57 13.20 -4.45 -7.35
N SER A 58 12.20 -4.84 -8.14
CA SER A 58 11.44 -3.96 -9.02
C SER A 58 10.70 -2.87 -8.23
N GLN A 59 10.18 -3.19 -7.05
CA GLN A 59 9.58 -2.21 -6.16
C GLN A 59 10.60 -1.19 -5.63
N ASN A 60 11.83 -1.61 -5.31
CA ASN A 60 12.89 -0.67 -4.95
C ASN A 60 13.29 0.25 -6.12
N GLU A 61 13.25 -0.26 -7.37
CA GLU A 61 13.45 0.59 -8.56
C GLU A 61 12.30 1.59 -8.74
N LEU A 62 11.04 1.20 -8.48
CA LEU A 62 9.92 2.13 -8.43
C LEU A 62 10.21 3.30 -7.46
N TYR A 63 10.68 3.01 -6.24
CA TYR A 63 10.98 4.03 -5.24
C TYR A 63 12.06 5.02 -5.65
N LYS A 64 13.08 4.56 -6.41
CA LYS A 64 14.11 5.44 -6.98
C LYS A 64 13.57 6.31 -8.12
N SER A 65 12.51 5.85 -8.76
CA SER A 65 11.95 6.46 -9.97
C SER A 65 10.85 7.50 -9.70
N ILE A 66 10.38 7.63 -8.46
CA ILE A 66 9.46 8.67 -8.01
C ILE A 66 10.23 9.77 -7.26
N SER A 67 9.65 10.97 -7.14
CA SER A 67 10.30 12.02 -6.38
C SER A 67 10.42 11.64 -4.90
N LYS A 68 11.58 11.98 -4.29
CA LYS A 68 11.79 11.83 -2.84
C LYS A 68 10.72 12.57 -2.03
N LYS A 69 10.20 13.67 -2.57
CA LYS A 69 9.11 14.43 -1.97
C LYS A 69 7.84 13.60 -1.92
N THR A 70 7.42 12.96 -3.02
CA THR A 70 6.26 12.05 -3.00
C THR A 70 6.46 10.91 -2.03
N PHE A 71 7.62 10.25 -2.08
CA PHE A 71 7.94 9.15 -1.18
C PHE A 71 7.74 9.56 0.30
N ASN A 72 8.32 10.69 0.71
CA ASN A 72 8.27 11.18 2.10
C ASN A 72 6.90 11.71 2.56
N GLU A 73 5.93 11.82 1.66
CA GLU A 73 4.54 12.15 1.98
C GLU A 73 3.67 10.91 2.23
N ILE A 74 4.17 9.74 1.83
CA ILE A 74 3.48 8.44 1.95
C ILE A 74 4.19 7.60 3.02
N TRP A 75 5.50 7.47 2.90
CA TRP A 75 6.32 6.56 3.68
C TRP A 75 7.43 7.26 4.46
N VAL A 76 7.84 6.61 5.55
CA VAL A 76 9.09 6.86 6.26
C VAL A 76 9.74 5.52 6.61
N PHE A 77 11.05 5.51 6.81
CA PHE A 77 11.72 4.34 7.38
C PHE A 77 11.65 4.42 8.91
N CYS A 78 10.95 3.47 9.52
CA CYS A 78 10.99 3.24 10.96
C CYS A 78 12.12 2.30 11.33
N GLN A 79 12.58 2.40 12.58
CA GLN A 79 13.41 1.38 13.19
C GLN A 79 12.52 0.34 13.84
N THR A 80 12.71 -0.91 13.45
CA THR A 80 11.98 -2.07 13.94
C THR A 80 12.95 -2.98 14.67
N LYS A 81 12.51 -3.50 15.82
CA LYS A 81 13.28 -4.41 16.65
C LYS A 81 12.61 -5.77 16.66
N ASN A 82 13.31 -6.79 16.19
CA ASN A 82 12.89 -8.16 16.40
C ASN A 82 13.35 -8.59 17.79
N TYR A 83 12.39 -8.83 18.69
CA TYR A 83 12.69 -9.20 20.07
C TYR A 83 13.22 -10.64 20.23
N GLN A 84 12.94 -11.53 19.27
CA GLN A 84 13.40 -12.91 19.30
C GLN A 84 14.89 -12.99 18.95
N THR A 85 15.29 -12.34 17.86
CA THR A 85 16.67 -12.31 17.36
C THR A 85 17.52 -11.20 17.99
N LYS A 86 16.86 -10.22 18.64
CA LYS A 86 17.44 -8.95 19.11
C LYS A 86 18.03 -8.09 17.98
N SER A 87 17.69 -8.37 16.72
CA SER A 87 18.13 -7.57 15.58
C SER A 87 17.32 -6.28 15.45
N GLU A 88 17.95 -5.26 14.90
CA GLU A 88 17.32 -4.00 14.55
C GLU A 88 17.44 -3.77 13.04
N TYR A 89 16.33 -3.45 12.40
CA TYR A 89 16.28 -3.21 10.96
C TYR A 89 15.36 -2.04 10.65
N LYS A 90 15.42 -1.56 9.40
CA LYS A 90 14.53 -0.52 8.93
C LYS A 90 13.41 -1.13 8.11
N SER A 91 12.18 -0.77 8.42
CA SER A 91 10.99 -1.11 7.61
C SER A 91 10.25 0.16 7.21
N LEU A 92 9.44 0.08 6.15
CA LEU A 92 8.52 1.17 5.84
C LEU A 92 7.44 1.29 6.90
N CYS A 93 7.09 2.53 7.19
CA CYS A 93 5.96 2.96 8.00
C CYS A 93 5.17 4.01 7.23
N ALA A 94 3.95 4.27 7.66
CA ALA A 94 3.21 5.43 7.18
C ALA A 94 3.87 6.71 7.69
N ALA A 95 4.00 7.72 6.82
CA ALA A 95 4.57 9.01 7.20
C ALA A 95 3.72 9.77 8.25
N GLY A 96 2.49 9.31 8.52
CA GLY A 96 1.68 9.68 9.69
C GLY A 96 0.94 11.02 9.57
N TYR A 97 0.45 11.52 10.71
CA TYR A 97 -0.37 12.74 10.80
C TYR A 97 0.31 13.97 10.18
N GLY A 98 -0.48 14.80 9.50
CA GLY A 98 0.00 16.03 8.85
C GLY A 98 0.66 15.83 7.49
N LYS A 99 0.88 14.59 7.06
CA LYS A 99 1.38 14.26 5.73
C LYS A 99 0.28 14.21 4.69
N LYS A 100 0.61 14.51 3.44
CA LYS A 100 -0.38 14.62 2.37
C LYS A 100 -1.14 13.32 2.15
N TYR A 101 -0.51 12.16 2.27
CA TYR A 101 -1.21 10.88 2.10
C TYR A 101 -2.24 10.63 3.21
N ALA A 102 -1.89 10.86 4.47
CA ALA A 102 -2.83 10.76 5.60
C ALA A 102 -4.00 11.75 5.45
N ASN A 103 -3.72 13.00 5.08
CA ASN A 103 -4.76 14.03 4.86
C ASN A 103 -5.67 13.67 3.68
N TYR A 104 -5.09 13.13 2.61
CA TYR A 104 -5.81 12.66 1.43
C TYR A 104 -6.77 11.51 1.75
N LEU A 105 -6.31 10.50 2.51
CA LEU A 105 -7.16 9.40 2.97
C LEU A 105 -8.29 9.92 3.88
N THR A 106 -8.00 10.89 4.74
CA THR A 106 -9.00 11.53 5.61
C THR A 106 -10.07 12.24 4.79
N GLU A 107 -9.70 12.97 3.72
CA GLU A 107 -10.68 13.63 2.82
C GLU A 107 -11.57 12.59 2.12
N ILE A 108 -10.99 11.52 1.57
CA ILE A 108 -11.79 10.44 0.95
C ILE A 108 -12.75 9.84 1.99
N GLY A 109 -12.26 9.64 3.22
CA GLY A 109 -13.02 9.10 4.33
C GLY A 109 -14.31 9.88 4.64
N THR A 110 -14.36 11.18 4.36
CA THR A 110 -15.58 11.99 4.57
C THR A 110 -16.79 11.51 3.77
N LYS A 111 -16.56 10.78 2.68
CA LYS A 111 -17.59 10.23 1.79
C LYS A 111 -17.60 8.69 1.76
N ASN A 112 -16.62 8.06 2.41
CA ASN A 112 -16.36 6.63 2.33
C ASN A 112 -15.98 6.09 3.72
N LYS A 113 -16.92 5.41 4.37
CA LYS A 113 -16.76 4.98 5.76
C LYS A 113 -15.60 4.00 5.93
N SER A 114 -15.47 3.04 5.00
CA SER A 114 -14.38 2.06 5.06
C SER A 114 -13.00 2.71 4.94
N VAL A 115 -12.87 3.72 4.08
CA VAL A 115 -11.62 4.49 3.96
C VAL A 115 -11.37 5.37 5.18
N ALA A 116 -12.42 5.92 5.81
CA ALA A 116 -12.28 6.68 7.06
C ALA A 116 -11.70 5.81 8.19
N GLU A 117 -12.22 4.59 8.35
CA GLU A 117 -11.72 3.63 9.34
C GLU A 117 -10.28 3.20 9.04
N TYR A 118 -9.95 2.96 7.77
CA TYR A 118 -8.58 2.66 7.35
C TYR A 118 -7.61 3.82 7.66
N ALA A 119 -7.99 5.05 7.32
CA ALA A 119 -7.19 6.25 7.56
C ALA A 119 -6.93 6.46 9.06
N ASP A 120 -7.97 6.33 9.89
CA ASP A 120 -7.87 6.48 11.34
C ASP A 120 -6.90 5.46 11.94
N ARG A 121 -6.99 4.20 11.52
CA ARG A 121 -6.07 3.15 11.98
C ARG A 121 -4.62 3.43 11.56
N LEU A 122 -4.40 3.74 10.29
CA LEU A 122 -3.07 4.05 9.75
C LEU A 122 -2.42 5.26 10.44
N ILE A 123 -3.20 6.31 10.73
CA ILE A 123 -2.71 7.50 11.42
C ILE A 123 -2.36 7.19 12.88
N LYS A 124 -3.21 6.41 13.58
CA LYS A 124 -3.01 6.07 15.00
C LYS A 124 -1.86 5.09 15.21
N SER A 125 -1.70 4.10 14.33
CA SER A 125 -0.60 3.13 14.42
C SER A 125 0.72 3.69 13.91
N GLY A 126 0.67 4.61 12.94
CA GLY A 126 1.85 4.98 12.15
C GLY A 126 2.33 3.86 11.22
N ASP A 127 1.53 2.81 11.06
CA ASP A 127 1.92 1.58 10.36
C ASP A 127 0.80 1.08 9.44
N PHE A 128 1.20 0.37 8.39
CA PHE A 128 0.29 -0.30 7.49
C PHE A 128 -0.24 -1.57 8.13
N GLU A 129 -1.55 -1.75 8.07
CA GLU A 129 -2.21 -2.88 8.68
C GLU A 129 -1.85 -4.20 7.98
N PHE A 130 -1.19 -5.12 8.68
CA PHE A 130 -0.94 -6.49 8.20
C PHE A 130 -2.06 -7.48 8.58
N THR A 131 -3.12 -7.04 9.27
CA THR A 131 -4.21 -7.93 9.68
C THR A 131 -5.19 -8.19 8.53
N LEU A 132 -5.84 -9.37 8.52
CA LEU A 132 -6.85 -9.72 7.52
C LEU A 132 -8.10 -8.82 7.50
N TYR A 133 -8.20 -7.83 8.39
CA TYR A 133 -9.35 -6.93 8.43
C TYR A 133 -9.42 -6.07 7.17
N PHE A 134 -8.34 -5.44 6.71
CA PHE A 134 -8.39 -4.61 5.50
C PHE A 134 -8.80 -5.41 4.23
N PRO A 135 -8.18 -6.58 3.94
CA PRO A 135 -8.67 -7.49 2.90
C PRO A 135 -10.17 -7.82 3.05
N GLN A 136 -10.63 -8.14 4.26
CA GLN A 136 -12.06 -8.42 4.48
C GLN A 136 -12.97 -7.23 4.16
N GLN A 137 -12.55 -6.00 4.47
CA GLN A 137 -13.34 -4.80 4.17
C GLN A 137 -13.50 -4.61 2.65
N ILE A 138 -12.46 -4.88 1.86
CA ILE A 138 -12.51 -4.83 0.40
C ILE A 138 -13.63 -5.73 -0.15
N TYR A 139 -13.72 -6.97 0.34
CA TYR A 139 -14.73 -7.93 -0.13
C TYR A 139 -16.12 -7.68 0.45
N LYS A 140 -16.23 -7.27 1.72
CA LYS A 140 -17.52 -7.06 2.40
C LYS A 140 -18.20 -5.75 1.98
N ASN A 141 -17.41 -4.70 1.69
CA ASN A 141 -17.92 -3.37 1.41
C ASN A 141 -17.59 -2.95 -0.03
N LYS A 142 -17.98 -3.76 -1.03
CA LYS A 142 -17.69 -3.48 -2.46
C LYS A 142 -18.13 -2.09 -2.93
N LYS A 143 -19.19 -1.52 -2.33
CA LYS A 143 -19.65 -0.15 -2.59
C LYS A 143 -18.59 0.89 -2.20
N ASP A 144 -17.89 0.67 -1.09
CA ASP A 144 -16.87 1.56 -0.56
C ASP A 144 -15.51 1.31 -1.23
N PHE A 145 -15.31 0.14 -1.83
CA PHE A 145 -14.11 -0.18 -2.60
C PHE A 145 -14.43 -0.32 -4.09
N ASP A 146 -14.93 0.76 -4.70
CA ASP A 146 -15.08 0.81 -6.15
C ASP A 146 -13.70 0.75 -6.82
N LEU A 147 -13.37 -0.40 -7.39
CA LEU A 147 -12.08 -0.65 -8.04
C LEU A 147 -11.90 0.16 -9.33
N LYS A 148 -12.92 0.88 -9.81
CA LYS A 148 -12.80 1.87 -10.91
C LYS A 148 -12.41 3.26 -10.40
N ASP A 149 -12.55 3.52 -9.11
CA ASP A 149 -12.16 4.79 -8.50
C ASP A 149 -10.64 4.84 -8.34
N SER A 150 -9.99 5.79 -9.02
CA SER A 150 -8.54 5.98 -8.93
C SER A 150 -8.06 6.28 -7.51
N ASN A 151 -8.90 6.86 -6.66
CA ASN A 151 -8.55 7.09 -5.26
C ASN A 151 -8.43 5.76 -4.49
N ILE A 152 -9.31 4.80 -4.77
CA ILE A 152 -9.28 3.46 -4.20
C ILE A 152 -8.09 2.68 -4.76
N GLN A 153 -7.83 2.76 -6.06
CA GLN A 153 -6.68 2.09 -6.69
C GLN A 153 -5.35 2.53 -6.06
N VAL A 154 -5.16 3.85 -5.85
CA VAL A 154 -3.96 4.40 -5.18
C VAL A 154 -3.83 3.88 -3.75
N LEU A 155 -4.94 3.86 -3.00
CA LEU A 155 -4.97 3.35 -1.63
C LEU A 155 -4.51 1.88 -1.58
N LEU A 156 -5.10 1.03 -2.44
CA LEU A 156 -4.75 -0.39 -2.53
C LEU A 156 -3.29 -0.59 -2.92
N ALA A 157 -2.82 0.11 -3.96
CA ALA A 157 -1.44 0.02 -4.41
C ALA A 157 -0.45 0.37 -3.30
N ILE A 158 -0.66 1.50 -2.62
CA ILE A 158 0.22 1.91 -1.51
C ILE A 158 0.16 0.90 -0.38
N HIS A 159 -1.03 0.41 0.00
CA HIS A 159 -1.18 -0.57 1.06
C HIS A 159 -0.36 -1.84 0.78
N PHE A 160 -0.61 -2.52 -0.34
CA PHE A 160 0.02 -3.79 -0.64
C PHE A 160 1.52 -3.67 -0.91
N LEU A 161 1.97 -2.59 -1.54
CA LEU A 161 3.42 -2.34 -1.68
C LEU A 161 4.08 -2.13 -0.32
N SER A 162 3.43 -1.42 0.60
CA SER A 162 3.98 -1.23 1.96
C SER A 162 4.12 -2.56 2.69
N ILE A 163 3.11 -3.41 2.60
CA ILE A 163 3.15 -4.76 3.18
C ILE A 163 4.26 -5.60 2.54
N ASN A 164 4.42 -5.56 1.22
CA ASN A 164 5.47 -6.30 0.54
C ASN A 164 6.88 -5.89 0.97
N ASP A 165 7.12 -4.59 1.15
CA ASP A 165 8.41 -4.08 1.63
C ASP A 165 8.69 -4.57 3.06
N GLN A 166 7.69 -4.46 3.95
CA GLN A 166 7.81 -4.88 5.35
C GLN A 166 8.16 -6.37 5.46
N GLU A 167 7.44 -7.23 4.74
CA GLU A 167 7.69 -8.68 4.73
C GLU A 167 9.06 -9.00 4.12
N SER A 168 9.41 -8.38 2.98
CA SER A 168 10.69 -8.63 2.30
C SER A 168 11.89 -8.24 3.15
N ARG A 169 11.83 -7.10 3.86
CA ARG A 169 12.91 -6.68 4.75
C ARG A 169 12.99 -7.54 6.00
N ASN A 170 11.86 -7.97 6.56
CA ASN A 170 11.85 -8.89 7.70
C ASN A 170 12.49 -10.25 7.33
N MET A 171 12.11 -10.83 6.18
CA MET A 171 12.72 -12.07 5.67
C MET A 171 14.22 -11.93 5.41
N ALA A 172 14.66 -10.79 4.86
CA ALA A 172 16.08 -10.53 4.63
C ALA A 172 16.89 -10.47 5.92
N GLU A 173 16.30 -10.09 7.05
CA GLU A 173 16.96 -10.18 8.35
C GLU A 173 16.96 -11.60 8.91
N PHE A 174 15.87 -12.37 8.76
CA PHE A 174 15.81 -13.76 9.20
C PHE A 174 16.86 -14.64 8.49
N ASN A 175 17.12 -14.40 7.21
CA ASN A 175 18.09 -15.16 6.41
C ASN A 175 19.57 -14.80 6.69
N LYS A 176 19.85 -13.87 7.61
CA LYS A 176 21.24 -13.55 8.03
C LYS A 176 21.71 -14.42 9.21
N GLU A 177 20.82 -15.20 9.83
CA GLU A 177 21.12 -16.16 10.90
C GLU A 177 21.48 -17.54 10.36
#